data_AF-A0A9K3IJZ6-F1
#
_entry.id   AF-A0A9K3IJZ6-F1
#
_cell.length_a   1.000
_cell.length_b   1.000
_cell.length_c   1.000
_cell.angle_alpha   90.00
_cell.angle_beta   90.00
_cell.angle_gamma   90.00
#
_symmetry.space_group_name_H-M   'P 1'
#
loop_
_entity.id
_entity.type
_entity.pdbx_description
1 polymer ?
#
loop_
_entity_poly.entity_id
_entity_poly.type
_entity_poly.pdbx_seq_one_letter_code
_entity_poly.pdbx_strand_id
1 'polypeptide(L)'
;MNTYLFYVFVCVAKSSKSSSKFGVSDIQDIVSPRSIKKELAACQSIPEGKGMSTRAKAGNKRKKPPEPTGDLPLIEQQLHEFVSEKFVEIQILQCQHLADAEECILDLQTIAAAKDKRIAHLEKENKVLKKQVLLAGITANKERLEIIDDTKNSAAIVTLKIRLQMAKEAADPSFDRAEWDVASWKQRCTSSGTMRMLQRC
;
A
#
# COMPACT_ATOMS: atom_id res chain seq x y z
N MET A 1 -2.48 -15.13 -44.26
CA MET A 1 -2.27 -14.27 -43.09
C MET A 1 -3.46 -14.45 -42.16
N ASN A 2 -3.29 -15.22 -41.08
CA ASN A 2 -4.31 -15.45 -40.07
C ASN A 2 -3.62 -15.44 -38.71
N THR A 3 -3.85 -14.41 -37.91
CA THR A 3 -3.35 -14.30 -36.54
C THR A 3 -4.50 -14.56 -35.58
N TYR A 4 -4.57 -15.80 -35.08
CA TYR A 4 -5.41 -16.18 -33.94
C TYR A 4 -4.71 -15.76 -32.65
N LEU A 5 -5.30 -14.83 -31.90
CA LEU A 5 -4.87 -14.49 -30.54
C LEU A 5 -5.67 -15.34 -29.54
N PHE A 6 -5.08 -16.46 -29.15
CA PHE A 6 -5.50 -17.25 -27.98
C PHE A 6 -5.09 -16.51 -26.71
N TYR A 7 -6.05 -15.99 -25.94
CA TYR A 7 -5.79 -15.53 -24.58
C TYR A 7 -5.92 -16.71 -23.60
N VAL A 8 -4.78 -17.20 -23.14
CA VAL A 8 -4.70 -18.15 -22.01
C VAL A 8 -4.83 -17.35 -20.71
N PHE A 9 -5.85 -17.66 -19.93
CA PHE A 9 -6.06 -17.13 -18.59
C PHE A 9 -5.06 -17.81 -17.64
N VAL A 10 -4.00 -17.11 -17.25
CA VAL A 10 -3.07 -17.59 -16.22
C VAL A 10 -3.61 -17.16 -14.85
N CYS A 11 -4.02 -18.13 -14.05
CA CYS A 11 -4.36 -17.94 -12.65
C CYS A 11 -3.16 -17.38 -11.88
N VAL A 12 -3.28 -16.14 -11.38
CA VAL A 12 -2.32 -15.57 -10.43
C VAL A 12 -2.49 -16.28 -9.09
N ALA A 13 -1.55 -17.17 -8.79
CA ALA A 13 -1.36 -17.75 -7.48
C ALA A 13 -0.99 -16.65 -6.48
N LYS A 14 -1.72 -16.60 -5.36
CA LYS A 14 -1.39 -15.77 -4.20
C LYS A 14 -0.03 -16.22 -3.65
N SER A 15 1.00 -15.37 -3.77
CA SER A 15 2.21 -15.46 -2.97
C SER A 15 2.38 -14.16 -2.19
N SER A 16 1.82 -14.14 -0.99
CA SER A 16 2.04 -13.09 0.00
C SER A 16 3.27 -13.47 0.83
N LYS A 17 4.43 -12.97 0.42
CA LYS A 17 5.59 -12.81 1.30
C LYS A 17 6.21 -11.45 1.02
N SER A 18 5.80 -10.45 1.78
CA SER A 18 6.57 -9.23 1.99
C SER A 18 6.81 -9.10 3.48
N SER A 19 8.03 -9.42 3.90
CA SER A 19 8.52 -9.07 5.22
C SER A 19 9.00 -7.62 5.18
N SER A 20 8.18 -6.70 5.66
CA SER A 20 8.66 -5.43 6.16
C SER A 20 7.97 -5.18 7.49
N LYS A 21 8.72 -5.38 8.58
CA LYS A 21 8.28 -5.16 9.96
C LYS A 21 8.50 -3.69 10.31
N PHE A 22 7.82 -2.78 9.62
CA PHE A 22 7.67 -1.41 10.10
C PHE A 22 6.16 -1.17 10.24
N GLY A 23 5.71 -1.17 11.49
CA GLY A 23 4.31 -1.00 11.84
C GLY A 23 4.01 0.46 12.10
N VAL A 24 2.76 0.87 11.87
CA VAL A 24 2.26 2.22 12.21
C VAL A 24 2.44 2.56 13.70
N SER A 25 2.59 1.53 14.56
CA SER A 25 2.92 1.67 15.98
C SER A 25 4.30 2.30 16.22
N ASP A 26 5.27 2.10 15.32
CA ASP A 26 6.65 2.63 15.48
C ASP A 26 6.70 4.17 15.32
N ILE A 27 5.66 4.76 14.72
CA ILE A 27 5.52 6.21 14.55
C ILE A 27 4.88 6.86 15.78
N GLN A 28 4.08 6.11 16.56
CA GLN A 28 3.44 6.65 17.78
C GLN A 28 4.43 6.87 18.93
N ASP A 29 5.54 6.13 18.97
CA ASP A 29 6.60 6.31 19.97
C ASP A 29 7.41 7.60 19.76
N ILE A 30 7.37 8.19 18.56
CA ILE A 30 8.05 9.47 18.25
C ILE A 30 7.15 10.67 18.60
N VAL A 31 5.82 10.47 18.63
CA VAL A 31 4.82 11.55 18.78
C VAL A 31 4.35 11.74 20.24
N SER A 32 4.73 10.85 21.17
CA SER A 32 4.31 10.94 22.59
C SER A 32 5.45 11.26 23.56
N PRO A 33 5.72 12.55 23.85
CA PRO A 33 6.68 12.93 24.88
C PRO A 33 6.04 12.79 26.28
N ARG A 34 5.84 11.56 26.76
CA ARG A 34 5.33 11.33 28.13
C ARG A 34 6.06 10.28 28.98
N SER A 35 7.22 9.77 28.59
CA SER A 35 7.97 8.81 29.42
C SER A 35 9.40 9.20 29.81
N ILE A 36 9.99 10.26 29.27
CA ILE A 36 11.33 10.74 29.68
C ILE A 36 11.23 11.65 30.93
N LYS A 37 10.57 11.16 31.98
CA LYS A 37 10.47 11.89 33.26
C LYS A 37 10.97 11.09 34.47
N LYS A 38 11.70 9.99 34.25
CA LYS A 38 12.19 9.15 35.35
C LYS A 38 13.70 8.94 35.43
N GLU A 39 14.51 9.62 34.62
CA GLU A 39 15.96 9.39 34.64
C GLU A 39 16.81 10.67 34.55
N LEU A 40 16.30 11.77 35.11
CA LEU A 40 17.06 13.01 35.30
C LEU A 40 16.97 13.55 36.74
N ALA A 41 16.67 12.69 37.71
CA ALA A 41 16.65 13.03 39.13
C ALA A 41 17.86 12.41 39.85
N ALA A 42 19.07 12.78 39.44
CA ALA A 42 20.29 12.47 40.19
C ALA A 42 21.35 13.57 40.05
N CYS A 43 20.94 14.84 40.04
CA CYS A 43 21.85 15.97 40.24
C CYS A 43 21.19 16.98 41.17
N GLN A 44 21.35 16.78 42.49
CA GLN A 44 21.43 17.83 43.51
C GLN A 44 21.56 17.19 44.90
N SER A 45 22.74 17.30 45.52
CA SER A 45 22.88 17.89 46.86
C SER A 45 24.36 17.92 47.25
N ILE A 46 24.82 19.14 47.47
CA ILE A 46 25.95 19.47 48.33
C ILE A 46 25.73 18.83 49.71
N PRO A 47 26.76 18.25 50.36
CA PRO A 47 26.80 18.23 51.81
C PRO A 47 27.87 19.21 52.30
N GLU A 48 27.39 20.29 52.91
CA GLU A 48 28.15 21.12 53.83
C GLU A 48 28.69 20.29 55.01
N GLY A 49 29.78 20.80 55.57
CA GLY A 49 30.64 20.10 56.51
C GLY A 49 30.01 19.69 57.83
N LYS A 50 30.59 18.62 58.39
CA LYS A 50 30.54 18.30 59.81
C LYS A 50 31.95 18.29 60.36
N GLY A 51 32.27 19.31 61.16
CA GLY A 51 33.44 19.30 62.02
C GLY A 51 33.27 18.27 63.14
N MET A 52 34.31 17.48 63.39
CA MET A 52 34.54 16.86 64.69
C MET A 52 36.03 16.91 65.02
N SER A 53 36.31 17.65 66.08
CA SER A 53 37.52 17.69 66.88
C SER A 53 37.82 16.31 67.49
N THR A 54 39.10 15.91 67.55
CA THR A 54 39.86 15.75 68.82
C THR A 54 41.34 15.38 68.59
N ARG A 55 42.22 16.24 69.13
CA ARG A 55 43.38 15.95 70.03
C ARG A 55 44.49 14.93 69.64
N ALA A 56 45.59 15.52 69.14
CA ALA A 56 47.02 15.36 69.47
C ALA A 56 47.74 13.98 69.56
N LYS A 57 48.84 13.82 68.80
CA LYS A 57 50.23 13.85 69.34
C LYS A 57 51.29 14.00 68.24
N ALA A 58 52.43 14.57 68.64
CA ALA A 58 53.54 15.10 67.85
C ALA A 58 54.35 14.08 67.03
N GLY A 59 54.92 14.56 65.92
CA GLY A 59 55.93 13.87 65.12
C GLY A 59 56.63 14.85 64.17
N ASN A 60 57.68 15.48 64.68
CA ASN A 60 58.52 16.47 64.02
C ASN A 60 59.30 15.85 62.83
N LYS A 61 59.10 16.33 61.59
CA LYS A 61 60.15 16.69 60.60
C LYS A 61 59.56 17.61 59.53
N ARG A 62 59.75 18.91 59.73
CA ARG A 62 59.42 19.97 58.76
C ARG A 62 60.32 19.83 57.53
N LYS A 63 59.85 19.15 56.47
CA LYS A 63 60.37 19.38 55.11
C LYS A 63 59.67 20.64 54.60
N LYS A 64 60.45 21.63 54.16
CA LYS A 64 59.93 22.85 53.51
C LYS A 64 58.99 22.43 52.36
N PRO A 65 57.79 23.02 52.23
CA PRO A 65 57.06 22.89 50.99
C PRO A 65 57.90 23.57 49.90
N PRO A 66 58.08 22.96 48.71
CA PRO A 66 58.51 23.75 47.56
C PRO A 66 57.49 24.87 47.35
N GLU A 67 57.96 26.07 47.03
CA GLU A 67 57.12 27.22 46.69
C GLU A 67 56.00 26.79 45.74
N PRO A 68 54.75 27.22 45.97
CA PRO A 68 53.72 27.06 44.96
C PRO A 68 54.15 27.92 43.77
N THR A 69 54.56 27.26 42.69
CA THR A 69 54.79 27.87 41.39
C THR A 69 53.60 28.80 41.10
N GLY A 70 53.85 30.09 40.94
CA GLY A 70 52.85 31.16 40.86
C GLY A 70 51.93 31.12 39.63
N ASP A 71 51.87 29.99 38.93
CA ASP A 71 51.17 29.80 37.65
C ASP A 71 49.82 29.09 37.79
N LEU A 72 49.49 28.53 38.97
CA LEU A 72 48.17 27.91 39.23
C LEU A 72 46.98 28.83 38.89
N PRO A 73 46.98 30.12 39.29
CA PRO A 73 45.87 31.03 38.99
C PRO A 73 45.70 31.28 37.48
N LEU A 74 46.82 31.28 36.73
CA LEU A 74 46.82 31.50 35.29
C LEU A 74 46.26 30.29 34.55
N ILE A 75 46.62 29.08 34.96
CA ILE A 75 46.12 27.83 34.36
C ILE A 75 44.61 27.68 34.61
N GLU A 76 44.14 28.01 35.82
CA GLU A 76 42.70 28.00 36.13
C GLU A 76 41.92 29.00 35.27
N GLN A 77 42.48 30.21 35.08
CA GLN A 77 41.88 31.23 34.22
C GLN A 77 41.83 30.81 32.76
N GLN A 78 42.92 30.25 32.22
CA GLN A 78 42.99 29.73 30.85
C GLN A 78 42.01 28.57 30.63
N LEU A 79 41.88 27.66 31.61
CA LEU A 79 40.91 26.56 31.54
C LEU A 79 39.48 27.09 31.54
N HIS A 80 39.16 28.07 32.39
CA HIS A 80 37.84 28.67 32.43
C HIS A 80 37.48 29.35 31.10
N GLU A 81 38.42 30.11 30.52
CA GLU A 81 38.24 30.79 29.24
C GLU A 81 38.04 29.78 28.10
N PHE A 82 38.85 28.73 28.04
CA PHE A 82 38.69 27.63 27.07
C PHE A 82 37.35 26.92 27.22
N VAL A 83 36.94 26.57 28.45
CA VAL A 83 35.66 25.92 28.71
C VAL A 83 34.50 26.84 28.29
N SER A 84 34.57 28.12 28.64
CA SER A 84 33.57 29.12 28.25
C SER A 84 33.45 29.24 26.73
N GLU A 85 34.57 29.33 26.01
CA GLU A 85 34.60 29.37 24.54
C GLU A 85 33.96 28.12 23.94
N LYS A 86 34.32 26.93 24.46
CA LYS A 86 33.74 25.65 23.98
C LYS A 86 32.25 25.55 24.27
N PHE A 87 31.77 26.07 25.39
CA PHE A 87 30.33 26.12 25.68
C PHE A 87 29.58 27.00 24.68
N VAL A 88 30.14 28.16 24.31
CA VAL A 88 29.55 29.04 23.30
C VAL A 88 29.55 28.36 21.93
N GLU A 89 30.65 27.72 21.54
CA GLU A 89 30.74 26.97 20.27
C GLU A 89 29.70 25.85 20.20
N ILE A 90 29.57 25.05 21.27
CA ILE A 90 28.56 23.99 21.37
C ILE A 90 27.15 24.57 21.28
N GLN A 91 26.88 25.68 21.96
CA GLN A 91 25.57 26.33 21.95
C GLN A 91 25.21 26.80 20.53
N ILE A 92 26.14 27.42 19.82
CA ILE A 92 25.94 27.86 18.43
C ILE A 92 25.62 26.67 17.53
N LEU A 93 26.41 25.60 17.61
CA LEU A 93 26.20 24.38 16.81
C LEU A 93 24.84 23.74 17.10
N GLN A 94 24.44 23.67 18.38
CA GLN A 94 23.14 23.14 18.77
C GLN A 94 21.98 24.00 18.22
N CYS A 95 22.08 25.33 18.32
CA CYS A 95 21.07 26.24 17.75
C CYS A 95 20.95 26.07 16.24
N GLN A 96 22.07 25.92 15.53
CA GLN A 96 22.06 25.71 14.09
C GLN A 96 21.43 24.36 13.71
N HIS A 97 21.84 23.27 14.37
CA HIS A 97 21.26 21.95 14.12
C HIS A 97 19.75 21.90 14.40
N LEU A 98 19.29 22.63 15.42
CA LEU A 98 17.85 22.74 15.71
C LEU A 98 17.12 23.50 14.61
N ALA A 99 17.66 24.63 14.13
CA ALA A 99 17.07 25.38 13.03
C ALA A 99 16.97 24.54 11.75
N ASP A 100 18.04 23.83 11.38
CA ASP A 100 18.07 22.96 10.20
C ASP A 100 17.07 21.80 10.33
N ALA A 101 16.93 21.23 11.53
CA ALA A 101 15.97 20.17 11.80
C ALA A 101 14.51 20.68 11.73
N GLU A 102 14.23 21.87 12.24
CA GLU A 102 12.92 22.51 12.16
C GLU A 102 12.52 22.78 10.71
N GLU A 103 13.44 23.31 9.89
CA GLU A 103 13.21 23.51 8.45
C GLU A 103 12.90 22.18 7.74
N CYS A 104 13.71 21.15 7.99
CA CYS A 104 13.50 19.82 7.41
C CYS A 104 12.14 19.22 7.80
N ILE A 105 11.71 19.41 9.06
CA ILE A 105 10.40 18.96 9.52
C ILE A 105 9.27 19.67 8.77
N LEU A 106 9.37 20.99 8.59
CA LEU A 106 8.37 21.75 7.83
C LEU A 106 8.28 21.28 6.38
N ASP A 107 9.42 21.06 5.71
CA ASP A 107 9.46 20.53 4.35
C ASP A 107 8.81 19.15 4.26
N LEU A 108 9.14 18.25 5.19
CA LEU A 108 8.52 16.92 5.23
C LEU A 108 7.02 16.99 5.46
N GLN A 109 6.54 17.89 6.31
CA GLN A 109 5.11 18.09 6.55
C GLN A 109 4.39 18.61 5.29
N THR A 110 4.98 19.55 4.56
CA THR A 110 4.38 20.05 3.31
C THR A 110 4.31 18.96 2.24
N ILE A 111 5.37 18.17 2.10
CA ILE A 111 5.41 17.03 1.17
C ILE A 111 4.38 15.96 1.57
N ALA A 112 4.27 15.64 2.86
CA ALA A 112 3.28 14.68 3.36
C ALA A 112 1.85 15.14 3.02
N ALA A 113 1.52 16.40 3.31
CA ALA A 113 0.21 16.96 2.99
C ALA A 113 -0.09 16.96 1.47
N ALA A 114 0.91 17.23 0.63
CA ALA A 114 0.76 17.14 -0.82
C ALA A 114 0.52 15.70 -1.30
N LYS A 115 1.22 14.73 -0.71
CA LYS A 115 1.03 13.30 -1.00
C LYS A 115 -0.37 12.82 -0.58
N ASP A 116 -0.86 13.23 0.59
CA ASP A 116 -2.20 12.88 1.06
C ASP A 116 -3.29 13.39 0.12
N LYS A 117 -3.16 14.64 -0.36
CA LYS A 117 -4.06 15.20 -1.38
C LYS A 117 -4.04 14.37 -2.67
N ARG A 118 -2.86 13.92 -3.11
CA ARG A 118 -2.72 13.09 -4.31
C ARG A 118 -3.33 11.71 -4.11
N ILE A 119 -3.14 11.09 -2.94
CA ILE A 119 -3.75 9.80 -2.59
C ILE A 119 -5.28 9.92 -2.62
N ALA A 120 -5.86 10.91 -1.94
CA ALA A 120 -7.30 11.12 -1.91
C ALA A 120 -7.89 11.32 -3.32
N HIS A 121 -7.18 12.05 -4.19
CA HIS A 121 -7.57 12.21 -5.58
C HIS A 121 -7.53 10.89 -6.37
N LEU A 122 -6.44 10.13 -6.27
CA LEU A 122 -6.29 8.83 -6.94
C LEU A 122 -7.31 7.80 -6.45
N GLU A 123 -7.69 7.83 -5.18
CA GLU A 123 -8.75 6.98 -4.64
C GLU A 123 -10.12 7.32 -5.25
N LYS A 124 -10.40 8.61 -5.48
CA LYS A 124 -11.63 9.05 -6.16
C LYS A 124 -11.64 8.58 -7.61
N GLU A 125 -10.55 8.74 -8.36
CA GLU A 125 -10.43 8.25 -9.73
C GLU A 125 -10.60 6.73 -9.81
N ASN A 126 -9.96 5.98 -8.91
CA ASN A 126 -10.12 4.53 -8.82
C ASN A 126 -11.58 4.11 -8.58
N LYS A 127 -12.31 4.83 -7.72
CA LYS A 127 -13.74 4.56 -7.49
C LYS A 127 -14.57 4.80 -8.76
N VAL A 128 -14.26 5.84 -9.53
CA VAL A 128 -14.95 6.13 -10.80
C VAL A 128 -14.64 5.06 -11.84
N LEU A 129 -13.36 4.72 -12.04
CA LEU A 129 -12.93 3.70 -12.99
C LEU A 129 -13.53 2.33 -12.67
N LYS A 130 -13.56 1.93 -11.40
CA LYS A 130 -14.22 0.68 -10.97
C LYS A 130 -15.70 0.65 -11.36
N LYS A 131 -16.42 1.77 -11.20
CA LYS A 131 -17.82 1.87 -11.62
C LYS A 131 -17.97 1.78 -13.14
N GLN A 132 -17.10 2.44 -13.90
CA GLN A 132 -17.12 2.39 -15.37
C GLN A 132 -16.87 0.98 -15.89
N VAL A 133 -15.88 0.27 -15.34
CA VAL A 133 -15.59 -1.12 -15.72
C VAL A 133 -16.76 -2.04 -15.43
N LEU A 134 -17.42 -1.90 -14.27
CA LEU A 134 -18.60 -2.69 -13.94
C LEU A 134 -19.76 -2.41 -14.90
N LEU A 135 -20.02 -1.14 -15.22
CA LEU A 135 -21.07 -0.77 -16.17
C LEU A 135 -20.78 -1.31 -17.57
N ALA A 136 -19.54 -1.16 -18.06
CA ALA A 136 -19.11 -1.70 -19.35
C ALA A 136 -19.29 -3.22 -19.41
N GLY A 137 -18.94 -3.94 -18.32
CA GLY A 137 -19.16 -5.38 -18.21
C GLY A 137 -20.64 -5.78 -18.24
N ILE A 138 -21.51 -5.03 -17.56
CA ILE A 138 -22.97 -5.27 -17.60
C ILE A 138 -23.51 -5.04 -19.00
N THR A 139 -23.15 -3.93 -19.65
CA THR A 139 -23.59 -3.60 -21.00
C THR A 139 -23.15 -4.66 -22.01
N ALA A 140 -21.87 -5.04 -22.01
CA ALA A 140 -21.35 -6.06 -22.92
C ALA A 140 -22.03 -7.42 -22.69
N ASN A 141 -22.33 -7.80 -21.44
CA ASN A 141 -23.06 -9.03 -21.16
C ASN A 141 -24.52 -8.95 -21.63
N LYS A 142 -25.17 -7.80 -21.50
CA LYS A 142 -26.54 -7.58 -22.01
C LYS A 142 -26.58 -7.72 -23.54
N GLU A 143 -25.68 -7.03 -24.25
CA GLU A 143 -25.57 -7.13 -25.72
C GLU A 143 -25.31 -8.57 -26.17
N ARG A 144 -24.43 -9.29 -25.47
CA ARG A 144 -24.17 -10.71 -25.74
C ARG A 144 -25.42 -11.58 -25.58
N LEU A 145 -26.23 -11.34 -24.54
CA LEU A 145 -27.47 -12.08 -24.33
C LEU A 145 -28.51 -11.77 -25.41
N GLU A 146 -28.63 -10.52 -25.83
CA GLU A 146 -29.52 -10.09 -26.91
C GLU A 146 -29.15 -10.77 -28.23
N ILE A 147 -27.86 -10.78 -28.60
CA ILE A 147 -27.37 -11.48 -29.80
C ILE A 147 -27.69 -12.98 -29.75
N ILE A 148 -27.54 -13.61 -28.57
CA ILE A 148 -27.86 -15.03 -28.40
C ILE A 148 -29.35 -15.26 -28.61
N ASP A 149 -30.22 -14.43 -28.05
CA ASP A 149 -31.66 -14.59 -28.18
C ASP A 149 -32.15 -14.31 -29.60
N ASP A 150 -31.58 -13.31 -30.30
CA ASP A 150 -31.84 -13.08 -31.73
C ASP A 150 -31.39 -14.26 -32.60
N THR A 151 -30.26 -14.87 -32.26
CA THR A 151 -29.76 -16.06 -32.94
C THR A 151 -30.70 -17.25 -32.72
N LYS A 152 -31.19 -17.45 -31.49
CA LYS A 152 -32.19 -18.49 -31.19
C LYS A 152 -33.50 -18.25 -31.94
N ASN A 153 -33.98 -17.00 -31.97
CA ASN A 153 -35.20 -16.62 -32.68
C ASN A 153 -35.06 -16.89 -34.19
N SER A 154 -33.94 -16.48 -34.78
CA SER A 154 -33.63 -16.75 -36.18
C SER A 154 -33.57 -18.24 -36.50
N ALA A 155 -32.92 -19.03 -35.63
CA ALA A 155 -32.86 -20.49 -35.75
C ALA A 155 -34.25 -21.15 -35.65
N ALA A 156 -35.11 -20.66 -34.75
CA ALA A 156 -36.49 -21.12 -34.61
C ALA A 156 -37.31 -20.81 -35.86
N ILE A 157 -37.18 -19.60 -36.43
CA ILE A 157 -37.86 -19.21 -37.68
C ILE A 157 -37.47 -20.14 -38.83
N VAL A 158 -36.17 -20.43 -39.01
CA VAL A 158 -35.70 -21.35 -40.05
C VAL A 158 -36.29 -22.74 -39.85
N THR A 159 -36.28 -23.25 -38.62
CA THR A 159 -36.85 -24.57 -38.29
C THR A 159 -38.35 -24.64 -38.61
N LEU A 160 -39.11 -23.60 -38.23
CA LEU A 160 -40.55 -23.53 -38.49
C LEU A 160 -40.84 -23.43 -39.98
N LYS A 161 -40.05 -22.66 -40.75
CA LYS A 161 -40.18 -22.60 -42.21
C LYS A 161 -39.94 -23.96 -42.87
N ILE A 162 -38.91 -24.71 -42.44
CA ILE A 162 -38.65 -26.07 -42.94
C ILE A 162 -39.84 -26.97 -42.64
N ARG A 163 -40.34 -26.98 -41.39
CA ARG A 163 -41.50 -27.82 -41.00
C ARG A 163 -42.78 -27.44 -41.75
N LEU A 164 -43.01 -26.15 -41.99
CA LEU A 164 -44.15 -25.68 -42.77
C LEU A 164 -44.06 -26.16 -44.22
N GLN A 165 -42.86 -26.09 -44.82
CA GLN A 165 -42.63 -26.59 -46.18
C GLN A 165 -42.90 -28.10 -46.27
N MET A 166 -42.43 -28.87 -45.29
CA MET A 166 -42.74 -30.31 -45.20
C MET A 166 -44.25 -30.57 -45.11
N ALA A 167 -44.96 -29.80 -44.29
CA ALA A 167 -46.41 -29.96 -44.14
C ALA A 167 -47.15 -29.64 -45.46
N LYS A 168 -46.64 -28.69 -46.25
CA LYS A 168 -47.18 -28.39 -47.59
C LYS A 168 -46.93 -29.52 -48.58
N GLU A 169 -45.69 -30.02 -48.66
CA GLU A 169 -45.33 -31.15 -49.54
C GLU A 169 -46.14 -32.41 -49.20
N ALA A 170 -46.30 -32.72 -47.91
CA ALA A 170 -47.09 -33.86 -47.46
C ALA A 170 -48.60 -33.77 -47.77
N ALA A 171 -49.12 -32.56 -47.92
CA ALA A 171 -50.52 -32.29 -48.24
C ALA A 171 -50.79 -32.30 -49.75
N ASP A 172 -49.76 -32.32 -50.60
CA ASP A 172 -49.90 -32.39 -52.06
C ASP A 172 -50.32 -33.82 -52.48
N PRO A 173 -51.48 -33.98 -53.15
CA PRO A 173 -51.96 -35.28 -53.62
C PRO A 173 -51.04 -35.98 -54.62
N SER A 174 -50.17 -35.22 -55.29
CA SER A 174 -49.20 -35.73 -56.26
C SER A 174 -47.84 -36.08 -55.66
N PHE A 175 -47.65 -35.85 -54.35
CA PHE A 175 -46.39 -36.11 -53.66
C PHE A 175 -46.16 -37.61 -53.42
N ASP A 176 -45.06 -38.14 -53.95
CA ASP A 176 -44.66 -39.52 -53.72
C ASP A 176 -44.08 -39.70 -52.31
N ARG A 177 -44.83 -40.36 -51.45
CA ARG A 177 -44.41 -40.66 -50.07
C ARG A 177 -43.32 -41.73 -49.99
N ALA A 178 -43.12 -42.54 -51.03
CA ALA A 178 -42.09 -43.58 -51.04
C ALA A 178 -40.66 -43.00 -51.16
N GLU A 179 -40.50 -41.82 -51.77
CA GLU A 179 -39.23 -41.08 -51.85
C GLU A 179 -38.93 -40.21 -50.61
N TRP A 180 -39.82 -40.21 -49.62
CA TRP A 180 -39.67 -39.36 -48.44
C TRP A 180 -38.53 -39.87 -47.52
N ASP A 181 -37.30 -39.44 -47.79
CA ASP A 181 -36.15 -39.76 -46.96
C ASP A 181 -36.10 -38.90 -45.68
N VAL A 182 -36.85 -39.33 -44.67
CA VAL A 182 -36.91 -38.71 -43.34
C VAL A 182 -35.52 -38.54 -42.70
N ALA A 183 -34.53 -39.36 -43.05
CA ALA A 183 -33.18 -39.30 -42.47
C ALA A 183 -32.37 -38.12 -43.02
N SER A 184 -32.30 -37.92 -44.35
CA SER A 184 -31.65 -36.75 -44.94
C SER A 184 -32.34 -35.43 -44.54
N TRP A 185 -33.65 -35.47 -44.32
CA TRP A 185 -34.41 -34.32 -43.80
C TRP A 185 -34.11 -34.00 -42.33
N LYS A 186 -34.02 -35.01 -41.45
CA LYS A 186 -33.54 -34.82 -40.06
C LYS A 186 -32.11 -34.30 -40.02
N GLN A 187 -31.28 -34.71 -40.97
CA GLN A 187 -29.91 -34.22 -41.10
C GLN A 187 -29.86 -32.74 -41.52
N ARG A 188 -30.73 -32.31 -42.44
CA ARG A 188 -30.91 -30.88 -42.80
C ARG A 188 -31.38 -30.04 -41.60
N CYS A 189 -32.22 -30.60 -40.72
CA CYS A 189 -32.65 -29.92 -39.49
C CYS A 189 -31.58 -29.86 -38.39
N THR A 190 -30.59 -30.75 -38.40
CA THR A 190 -29.49 -30.77 -37.42
C THR A 190 -28.26 -30.00 -37.91
N SER A 191 -28.00 -29.97 -39.22
CA SER A 191 -26.89 -29.23 -39.85
C SER A 191 -27.08 -27.70 -39.80
N SER A 192 -28.32 -27.21 -39.73
CA SER A 192 -28.60 -25.79 -39.45
C SER A 192 -28.35 -25.37 -37.98
N GLY A 193 -27.75 -26.23 -37.14
CA GLY A 193 -27.41 -25.93 -35.74
C GLY A 193 -28.59 -25.98 -34.76
N THR A 194 -29.77 -26.33 -35.25
CA THR A 194 -31.09 -26.05 -34.65
C THR A 194 -31.60 -27.05 -33.63
N MET A 195 -31.12 -28.29 -33.61
CA MET A 195 -31.67 -29.32 -32.71
C MET A 195 -30.98 -29.38 -31.33
N ARG A 196 -29.72 -28.94 -31.22
CA ARG A 196 -28.95 -29.02 -29.96
C ARG A 196 -29.29 -27.90 -28.96
N MET A 197 -29.82 -26.76 -29.41
CA MET A 197 -30.17 -25.65 -28.51
C MET A 197 -31.56 -25.79 -27.86
N LEU A 198 -32.49 -26.53 -28.47
CA LEU A 198 -33.84 -26.75 -27.91
C LEU A 198 -33.94 -27.92 -26.92
N GLN A 199 -32.88 -28.74 -26.79
CA GLN A 199 -32.83 -29.87 -25.84
C GLN A 199 -32.18 -29.51 -24.49
N ARG A 200 -31.80 -28.25 -24.26
CA ARG A 200 -31.15 -27.77 -23.02
C ARG A 200 -31.94 -26.69 -22.26
N CYS A 201 -33.21 -26.47 -22.60
CA CYS A 201 -34.18 -25.79 -21.75
C CYS A 201 -35.12 -26.85 -21.18
#